data_AF-A0A4V2BH34-F1
#
_entry.id   AF-A0A4V2BH34-F1
#
_cell.length_a   1.000
_cell.length_b   1.000
_cell.length_c   1.000
_cell.angle_alpha   90.00
_cell.angle_beta   90.00
_cell.angle_gamma   90.00
#
_symmetry.space_group_name_H-M   'P 1'
#
loop_
_entity.id
_entity.type
_entity.pdbx_description
1 polymer ?
#
loop_
_entity_poly.entity_id
_entity_poly.type
_entity_poly.pdbx_seq_one_letter_code
_entity_poly.pdbx_strand_id
1 'polypeptide(L)' 'MASDWIHELRNAVNAVSLNASVVRILLLQGNTAKAAGFNDEVIKACERCRLLLDEAPPRDEGAA' A
#
# COMPACT_ATOMS: atom_id res chain seq x y z
N MET A 1 8.31 13.94 -11.89
CA MET A 1 7.24 14.33 -10.95
C MET A 1 6.02 13.42 -11.05
N ALA A 2 5.17 13.47 -12.09
CA ALA A 2 4.01 12.56 -12.19
C ALA A 2 4.39 11.06 -12.29
N SER A 3 5.50 10.76 -12.97
CA SER A 3 6.05 9.40 -13.05
C SER A 3 6.50 8.87 -11.67
N ASP A 4 7.15 9.70 -10.86
CA ASP A 4 7.69 9.29 -9.56
C ASP A 4 6.56 9.01 -8.58
N TRP A 5 5.52 9.87 -8.57
CA TRP A 5 4.32 9.67 -7.77
C TRP A 5 3.64 8.32 -8.07
N ILE A 6 3.41 8.00 -9.35
CA ILE A 6 2.75 6.73 -9.69
C ILE A 6 3.63 5.52 -9.35
N HIS A 7 4.96 5.65 -9.45
CA HIS A 7 5.88 4.60 -9.00
C HIS A 7 5.81 4.38 -7.49
N GLU A 8 5.78 5.45 -6.70
CA GLU A 8 5.64 5.34 -5.25
C GLU A 8 4.28 4.76 -4.84
N LEU A 9 3.20 5.18 -5.50
CA LEU A 9 1.87 4.64 -5.23
C LEU A 9 1.79 3.15 -5.55
N ARG A 10 2.38 2.72 -6.67
CA ARG A 10 2.49 1.28 -7.01
C ARG A 10 3.27 0.51 -5.95
N ASN A 11 4.37 1.06 -5.45
CA ASN A 11 5.14 0.42 -4.39
C ASN A 11 4.32 0.26 -3.10
N ALA A 12 3.58 1.30 -2.70
CA ALA A 12 2.70 1.26 -1.54
C ALA A 12 1.57 0.21 -1.71
N VAL A 13 0.93 0.16 -2.87
CA VAL A 13 -0.11 -0.84 -3.19
C VAL A 13 0.46 -2.27 -3.20
N ASN A 14 1.67 -2.47 -3.73
CA ASN A 14 2.35 -3.76 -3.71
C ASN A 14 2.63 -4.21 -2.27
N ALA A 15 3.06 -3.28 -1.39
CA ALA A 15 3.27 -3.57 0.02
C ALA A 15 1.97 -4.00 0.73
N VAL A 16 0.84 -3.31 0.48
CA VAL A 16 -0.48 -3.72 0.98
C VAL A 16 -0.80 -5.16 0.55
N SER A 17 -0.64 -5.45 -0.74
CA SER A 17 -1.02 -6.74 -1.33
C SER A 17 -0.18 -7.90 -0.78
N LEU A 18 1.14 -7.68 -0.65
CA LEU A 18 2.05 -8.68 -0.10
C LEU A 18 1.78 -8.94 1.38
N ASN A 19 1.73 -7.89 2.20
CA ASN A 19 1.54 -8.03 3.64
C ASN A 19 0.16 -8.62 3.97
N ALA A 20 -0.90 -8.23 3.26
CA ALA A 20 -2.24 -8.81 3.47
C ALA A 20 -2.28 -10.31 3.12
N SER A 21 -1.57 -10.73 2.08
CA SER A 21 -1.43 -12.14 1.73
C SER A 21 -0.70 -12.94 2.82
N VAL A 22 0.36 -12.36 3.39
CA VAL A 22 1.11 -12.97 4.51
C VAL A 22 0.24 -13.06 5.76
N VAL A 23 -0.53 -12.02 6.11
CA VAL A 23 -1.49 -12.05 7.22
C VAL A 23 -2.46 -13.22 7.06
N ARG A 24 -3.07 -13.38 5.87
CA ARG A 24 -4.00 -14.48 5.60
C ARG A 24 -3.34 -15.85 5.82
N ILE A 25 -2.12 -16.05 5.32
CA ILE A 25 -1.38 -17.31 5.47
C ILE A 25 -1.10 -17.59 6.96
N LEU A 26 -0.62 -16.59 7.70
CA LEU A 26 -0.29 -16.74 9.13
C LEU A 26 -1.54 -17.04 9.97
N LEU A 27 -2.68 -16.41 9.66
CA LEU A 27 -3.96 -16.71 10.31
C LEU A 27 -4.41 -18.14 10.04
N LEU A 28 -4.28 -18.63 8.80
CA LEU A 28 -4.59 -20.02 8.45
C LEU A 28 -3.68 -21.03 9.17
N GLN A 29 -2.45 -20.63 9.51
CA GLN A 29 -1.50 -21.42 10.29
C GLN A 29 -1.70 -21.30 11.82
N GLY A 30 -2.68 -20.49 12.28
CA GLY A 30 -2.91 -20.22 13.70
C GLY A 30 -1.86 -19.30 14.34
N ASN A 31 -0.99 -18.67 13.55
CA ASN A 31 0.08 -17.80 14.03
C ASN A 31 -0.40 -16.33 14.17
N THR A 32 -1.31 -16.10 15.11
CA THR A 32 -1.97 -14.80 15.31
C THR A 32 -1.00 -13.70 15.73
N ALA A 33 0.03 -14.02 16.52
CA ALA A 33 1.03 -13.04 16.96
C ALA A 33 1.86 -12.47 15.79
N LYS A 34 2.35 -13.33 14.87
CA LYS A 34 3.03 -12.83 13.66
C LYS A 34 2.06 -12.16 12.71
N ALA A 35 0.83 -12.65 12.60
CA ALA A 35 -0.20 -12.03 11.76
C ALA A 35 -0.49 -10.59 12.20
N ALA A 36 -0.53 -10.31 13.52
CA ALA A 36 -0.71 -8.96 14.04
C ALA A 36 0.40 -8.00 13.59
N GLY A 37 1.67 -8.42 13.66
CA GLY A 37 2.79 -7.61 13.19
C GLY A 37 2.72 -7.28 11.69
N PHE A 38 2.35 -8.26 10.85
CA PHE A 38 2.15 -7.99 9.41
C PHE A 38 0.89 -7.15 9.15
N ASN A 39 -0.13 -7.23 10.00
CA ASN A 39 -1.32 -6.40 9.88
C ASN A 39 -0.99 -4.92 10.15
N ASP A 40 -0.10 -4.62 11.10
CA ASP A 40 0.39 -3.25 11.30
C ASP A 40 1.13 -2.71 10.07
N GLU A 41 1.89 -3.56 9.36
CA GLU A 41 2.54 -3.19 8.10
C GLU A 41 1.53 -2.98 6.96
N VAL A 42 0.41 -3.71 6.93
CA VAL A 42 -0.70 -3.42 6.00
C VAL A 42 -1.28 -2.03 6.28
N ILE A 43 -1.54 -1.71 7.55
CA ILE A 43 -2.11 -0.41 7.95
C ILE A 43 -1.19 0.74 7.51
N LYS A 44 0.11 0.65 7.81
CA LYS A 44 1.10 1.66 7.39
C LYS A 44 1.16 1.83 5.86
N ALA A 45 1.11 0.72 5.11
CA ALA A 45 1.09 0.78 3.65
C ALA A 45 -0.19 1.43 3.11
N CYS A 46 -1.35 1.15 3.72
CA CYS A 46 -2.60 1.84 3.41
C CYS A 46 -2.54 3.34 3.71
N GLU A 47 -1.95 3.73 4.84
CA GLU A 47 -1.73 5.13 5.19
C GLU A 47 -0.83 5.83 4.16
N ARG A 48 0.24 5.16 3.70
CA ARG A 48 1.10 5.68 2.63
C ARG A 48 0.34 5.84 1.32
N CYS A 49 -0.49 4.86 0.94
CA CYS A 49 -1.36 4.99 -0.23
C CYS A 49 -2.27 6.22 -0.12
N ARG A 50 -2.90 6.42 1.05
CA ARG A 50 -3.78 7.57 1.29
C ARG A 50 -3.02 8.88 1.13
N LEU A 51 -1.85 9.02 1.76
CA LEU A 51 -1.03 10.23 1.64
C LEU A 51 -0.66 10.52 0.19
N LEU A 52 -0.24 9.50 -0.57
CA LEU A 52 0.09 9.67 -1.98
C LEU A 52 -1.15 10.06 -2.80
N LEU A 53 -2.33 9.52 -2.50
CA LEU A 53 -3.56 9.91 -3.18
C LEU A 53 -3.97 11.36 -2.85
N ASP A 54 -3.74 11.81 -1.61
CA ASP A 54 -4.01 13.19 -1.19
C ASP A 54 -2.99 14.18 -1.82
N GLU A 55 -1.75 13.73 -2.06
CA GLU A 55 -0.67 14.47 -2.72
C GLU A 55 -0.62 14.25 -4.25
N ALA A 56 -1.70 13.70 -4.84
CA ALA A 56 -1.71 13.40 -6.27
C ALA A 56 -1.38 14.66 -7.10
N PRO A 57 -0.48 14.56 -8.08
CA PRO A 57 -0.16 15.70 -8.94
C PRO A 57 -1.44 16.16 -9.65
N PRO A 58 -1.60 17.48 -9.90
CA PRO A 58 -2.74 17.98 -10.66
C PRO A 58 -2.83 17.23 -11.98
N ARG A 59 -4.06 16.90 -12.40
CA ARG A 59 -4.28 16.30 -13.73
C ARG A 59 -3.64 17.22 -14.76
N ASP A 60 -2.78 16.67 -15.62
CA ASP A 60 -2.38 17.35 -16.85
C ASP A 60 -3.64 17.55 -17.70
N GLU A 61 -4.28 18.70 -17.55
CA GLU A 61 -5.27 19.21 -18.49
C GLU A 61 -4.50 19.71 -19.72
N GLY A 62 -4.06 18.81 -20.60
CA GLY A 62 -3.16 19.21 -21.68
C GLY A 62 -2.86 18.15 -22.74
N ALA A 63 -3.89 17.64 -23.42
CA ALA A 63 -3.81 17.32 -24.85
C ALA A 63 -5.23 17.34 -25.44
N ALA A 64 -5.77 18.56 -25.62
CA ALA A 64 -6.83 18.83 -26.59
C ALA A 64 -6.18 19.20 -27.93
#